data_AF-A0A183EKB3-F1
#
_entry.id   AF-A0A183EKB3-F1
#
_cell.length_a   1.000
_cell.length_b   1.000
_cell.length_c   1.000
_cell.angle_alpha   90.00
_cell.angle_beta   90.00
_cell.angle_gamma   90.00
#
_symmetry.space_group_name_H-M   'P 1'
#
loop_
_entity.id
_entity.type
_entity.pdbx_description
1 polymer ?
#
loop_
_entity_poly.entity_id
_entity_poly.type
_entity_poly.pdbx_seq_one_letter_code
_entity_poly.pdbx_strand_id
1 'polypeptide(L)'
;MKGCYALVYRRQNEKNSSIPDVPEHLLGDIASKLEEEFIAQTSATTELTLRRKNTVEDYHKRLTSLFSRLQVKKGEEFMKNPEDVVFLPTELFSSILMQEFSTMVESNEEAESKMSFPLCVHNQISLESVRNGLIKAVNKQAALRFLEIYDVEYAELKTGFVSA
;
A
#
# COMPACT_ATOMS: atom_id res chain seq x y z
N MET A 1 -40.89 -5.83 17.08
CA MET A 1 -41.97 -5.11 16.36
C MET A 1 -41.53 -4.94 14.91
N LYS A 2 -42.31 -5.44 13.95
CA LYS A 2 -41.94 -5.45 12.52
C LYS A 2 -42.45 -4.15 11.87
N GLY A 3 -41.55 -3.24 11.52
CA GLY A 3 -41.91 -2.05 10.73
C GLY A 3 -42.08 -2.45 9.27
N CYS A 4 -43.32 -2.52 8.79
CA CYS A 4 -43.62 -2.73 7.37
C CYS A 4 -43.73 -1.37 6.68
N TYR A 5 -42.72 -0.97 5.92
CA TYR A 5 -42.84 0.16 4.99
C TYR A 5 -43.32 -0.36 3.63
N ALA A 6 -44.51 0.06 3.23
CA ALA A 6 -45.02 -0.22 1.90
C ALA A 6 -44.33 0.71 0.89
N LEU A 7 -43.49 0.15 0.02
CA LEU A 7 -43.11 0.79 -1.24
C LEU A 7 -44.39 0.91 -2.09
N VAL A 8 -44.94 2.12 -2.19
CA VAL A 8 -46.16 2.39 -2.97
C VAL A 8 -45.79 2.51 -4.46
N TYR A 9 -45.70 1.38 -5.16
CA TYR A 9 -45.88 1.40 -6.62
C TYR A 9 -47.38 1.40 -6.92
N ARG A 10 -47.92 2.53 -7.39
CA ARG A 10 -49.33 2.65 -7.77
C ARG A 10 -49.53 2.20 -9.22
N ARG A 11 -50.33 1.15 -9.42
CA ARG A 11 -50.87 0.82 -10.76
C ARG A 11 -51.89 1.91 -11.13
N GLN A 12 -51.66 2.58 -12.25
CA GLN A 12 -52.45 3.69 -12.76
C GLN A 12 -53.87 3.21 -13.08
N ASN A 13 -54.81 3.36 -12.15
CA ASN A 13 -56.25 3.27 -12.43
C ASN A 13 -57.08 4.06 -11.39
N GLU A 14 -57.67 5.14 -11.90
CA GLU A 14 -58.96 5.77 -11.57
C GLU A 14 -59.50 5.70 -10.14
N LYS A 15 -58.89 6.53 -9.29
CA LYS A 15 -59.55 7.53 -8.43
C LYS A 15 -58.40 8.16 -7.68
N ASN A 16 -58.06 9.41 -8.05
CA ASN A 16 -57.00 10.17 -7.43
C ASN A 16 -57.39 10.55 -5.98
N SER A 17 -57.54 9.56 -5.10
CA SER A 17 -57.38 9.80 -3.67
C SER A 17 -55.94 10.24 -3.46
N SER A 18 -55.80 11.42 -2.85
CA SER A 18 -54.51 12.00 -2.51
C SER A 18 -53.68 11.00 -1.72
N ILE A 19 -52.36 11.12 -1.83
CA ILE A 19 -51.46 10.42 -0.91
C ILE A 19 -51.91 10.79 0.51
N PRO A 20 -52.22 9.82 1.37
CA PRO A 20 -52.62 10.12 2.74
C PRO A 20 -51.46 10.80 3.45
N ASP A 21 -51.75 11.94 4.08
CA ASP A 21 -50.77 12.67 4.86
C ASP A 21 -50.34 11.85 6.08
N VAL A 22 -49.06 11.95 6.42
CA VAL A 22 -48.52 11.30 7.63
C VAL A 22 -49.18 11.95 8.85
N PRO A 23 -49.71 11.18 9.81
CA PRO A 23 -50.34 11.72 11.01
C PRO A 23 -49.39 12.67 11.77
N GLU A 24 -49.89 13.85 12.16
CA GLU A 24 -49.07 14.92 12.78
C GLU A 24 -48.31 14.45 14.03
N HIS A 25 -48.93 13.58 14.84
CA HIS A 25 -48.33 13.03 16.06
C HIS A 25 -47.12 12.10 15.80
N LEU A 26 -46.95 11.60 14.56
CA LEU A 26 -45.84 10.71 14.18
C LEU A 26 -44.68 11.47 13.53
N LEU A 27 -44.89 12.72 13.09
CA LEU A 27 -43.88 13.49 12.38
C LEU A 27 -42.64 13.74 13.26
N GLY A 28 -42.85 14.07 14.54
CA GLY A 28 -41.77 14.30 15.50
C GLY A 28 -40.94 13.03 15.77
N ASP A 29 -41.62 11.90 15.99
CA ASP A 29 -40.97 10.62 16.28
C ASP A 29 -40.19 10.10 15.06
N ILE A 30 -40.76 10.24 13.86
CA ILE A 30 -40.11 9.85 12.60
C ILE A 30 -38.89 10.73 12.32
N ALA A 31 -39.03 12.05 12.48
CA ALA A 31 -37.92 12.98 12.28
C ALA A 31 -36.76 12.70 13.24
N SER A 32 -37.07 12.47 14.52
CA SER A 32 -36.06 12.17 15.55
C SER A 32 -35.33 10.86 15.25
N LYS A 33 -36.07 9.81 14.88
CA LYS A 33 -35.48 8.50 14.56
C LYS A 33 -34.61 8.53 13.31
N LEU A 34 -35.04 9.23 12.26
CA LEU A 34 -34.26 9.38 11.03
C LEU A 34 -32.96 10.15 11.28
N GLU A 35 -33.02 11.20 12.10
CA GLU A 35 -31.82 11.98 12.49
C GLU A 35 -30.85 11.12 13.30
N GLU A 36 -31.33 10.34 14.27
CA GLU A 36 -30.49 9.40 15.04
C GLU A 36 -29.81 8.35 14.15
N GLU A 37 -30.57 7.73 13.24
CA GLU A 37 -30.02 6.75 12.29
C GLU A 37 -29.01 7.38 11.33
N PHE A 38 -29.26 8.60 10.86
CA PHE A 38 -28.34 9.36 10.01
C PHE A 38 -27.04 9.72 10.73
N ILE A 39 -27.12 10.19 11.98
CA ILE A 39 -25.96 10.49 12.82
C ILE A 39 -25.16 9.21 13.09
N ALA A 40 -25.83 8.09 13.42
CA ALA A 40 -25.19 6.81 13.65
C ALA A 40 -24.46 6.30 12.39
N GLN A 41 -25.09 6.39 11.22
CA GLN A 41 -24.48 5.98 9.96
C GLN A 41 -23.31 6.88 9.57
N THR A 42 -23.44 8.19 9.75
CA THR A 42 -22.40 9.17 9.44
C THR A 42 -21.20 9.02 10.39
N SER A 43 -21.43 8.80 11.68
CA SER A 43 -20.36 8.55 12.67
C SER A 43 -19.62 7.25 12.41
N ALA A 44 -20.33 6.15 12.12
CA ALA A 44 -19.69 4.88 11.75
C ALA A 44 -18.86 5.02 10.46
N THR A 45 -19.37 5.75 9.46
CA THR A 45 -18.65 5.97 8.20
C THR A 45 -17.42 6.86 8.39
N THR A 46 -17.53 7.92 9.18
CA THR A 46 -16.40 8.81 9.50
C THR A 46 -15.34 8.08 10.32
N GLU A 47 -15.74 7.22 11.26
CA GLU A 47 -14.80 6.40 12.02
C GLU A 47 -14.06 5.39 11.14
N LEU A 48 -14.77 4.67 10.25
CA LEU A 48 -14.15 3.72 9.32
C LEU A 48 -13.17 4.41 8.36
N THR A 49 -13.55 5.58 7.83
CA THR A 49 -12.68 6.36 6.93
C THR A 49 -11.47 6.92 7.67
N LEU A 50 -11.62 7.39 8.91
CA LEU A 50 -10.51 7.84 9.75
C LEU A 50 -9.54 6.69 10.06
N ARG A 51 -10.07 5.52 10.45
CA ARG A 51 -9.26 4.32 10.71
C ARG A 51 -8.46 3.92 9.46
N ARG A 52 -9.10 3.85 8.29
CA ARG A 52 -8.42 3.56 7.02
C ARG A 52 -7.34 4.59 6.71
N LYS A 53 -7.63 5.88 6.89
CA LYS A 53 -6.66 6.96 6.70
C LYS A 53 -5.43 6.78 7.60
N ASN A 54 -5.64 6.53 8.89
CA ASN A 54 -4.55 6.33 9.85
C ASN A 54 -3.70 5.11 9.47
N THR A 55 -4.31 4.00 9.05
CA THR A 55 -3.59 2.83 8.54
C THR A 55 -2.73 3.17 7.32
N VAL A 56 -3.27 3.94 6.37
CA VAL A 56 -2.53 4.41 5.18
C VAL A 56 -1.35 5.28 5.57
N GLU A 57 -1.56 6.24 6.48
CA GLU A 57 -0.50 7.14 6.93
C GLU A 57 0.64 6.39 7.64
N ASP A 58 0.31 5.46 8.54
CA ASP A 58 1.32 4.71 9.28
C ASP A 58 2.14 3.80 8.38
N TYR A 59 1.50 3.21 7.37
CA TYR A 59 2.20 2.43 6.35
C TYR A 59 3.11 3.28 5.48
N HIS A 60 2.62 4.44 5.04
CA HIS A 60 3.42 5.40 4.29
C HIS A 60 4.65 5.84 5.09
N LYS A 61 4.50 6.12 6.40
CA LYS A 61 5.62 6.44 7.29
C LYS A 61 6.61 5.26 7.39
N ARG A 62 6.11 4.03 7.54
CA ARG A 62 6.94 2.81 7.60
C ARG A 62 7.78 2.65 6.35
N LEU A 63 7.15 2.66 5.18
CA LEU A 63 7.83 2.52 3.88
C LEU A 63 8.81 3.67 3.65
N THR A 64 8.41 4.91 3.90
CA THR A 64 9.29 6.07 3.74
C THR A 64 10.53 5.97 4.61
N SER A 65 10.36 5.58 5.88
CA SER A 65 11.47 5.35 6.81
C SER A 65 12.41 4.26 6.29
N LEU A 66 11.86 3.13 5.86
CA LEU A 66 12.63 2.00 5.36
C LEU A 66 13.40 2.35 4.07
N PHE A 67 12.77 2.99 3.09
CA PHE A 67 13.43 3.41 1.85
C PHE A 67 14.43 4.54 2.08
N SER A 68 14.19 5.44 3.03
CA SER A 68 15.15 6.50 3.37
C SER A 68 16.47 5.96 3.93
N ARG A 69 16.44 4.79 4.58
CA ARG A 69 17.63 4.11 5.12
C ARG A 69 18.45 3.44 4.03
N LEU A 70 17.81 3.02 2.93
CA LEU A 70 18.50 2.45 1.77
C LEU A 70 19.33 3.51 1.03
N GLN A 71 18.96 4.78 1.10
CA GLN A 71 19.64 5.84 0.37
C GLN A 71 21.10 6.04 0.80
N VAL A 72 21.98 6.16 -0.18
CA VAL A 72 23.36 6.62 0.03
C VAL A 72 23.33 8.15 0.13
N LYS A 73 23.39 8.68 1.36
CA LYS A 73 23.13 10.11 1.63
C LYS A 73 24.18 11.07 1.09
N LYS A 74 25.44 10.64 0.93
CA LYS A 74 26.52 11.48 0.39
C LYS A 74 27.49 10.67 -0.47
N GLY A 75 27.63 11.07 -1.74
CA GLY A 75 28.57 10.43 -2.67
C GLY A 75 30.04 10.51 -2.24
N GLU A 76 30.41 11.50 -1.41
CA GLU A 76 31.78 11.62 -0.88
C GLU A 76 32.07 10.64 0.26
N GLU A 77 31.06 10.29 1.08
CA GLU A 77 31.19 9.26 2.11
C GLU A 77 31.26 7.86 1.47
N PHE A 78 30.57 7.67 0.34
CA PHE A 78 30.70 6.46 -0.50
C PHE A 78 32.13 6.20 -0.97
N MET A 79 32.88 7.23 -1.37
CA MET A 79 34.27 7.07 -1.82
C MET A 79 35.23 6.67 -0.67
N LYS A 80 34.82 6.88 0.59
CA LYS A 80 35.64 6.53 1.77
C LYS A 80 35.49 5.06 2.15
N ASN A 81 34.27 4.52 2.07
CA ASN A 81 33.97 3.14 2.42
C ASN A 81 33.14 2.45 1.31
N PRO A 82 33.75 1.99 0.22
CA PRO A 82 33.03 1.32 -0.86
C PRO A 82 32.35 0.02 -0.40
N GLU A 83 32.90 -0.64 0.64
CA GLU A 83 32.36 -1.88 1.22
C GLU A 83 31.00 -1.72 1.92
N ASP A 84 30.62 -0.46 2.23
CA ASP A 84 29.34 -0.13 2.88
C ASP A 84 28.21 0.05 1.85
N VAL A 85 28.48 -0.16 0.56
CA VAL A 85 27.50 -0.01 -0.51
C VAL A 85 27.35 -1.28 -1.31
N VAL A 86 26.09 -1.63 -1.57
CA VAL A 86 25.70 -2.76 -2.40
C VAL A 86 24.73 -2.29 -3.48
N PHE A 87 24.58 -3.10 -4.52
CA PHE A 87 23.63 -2.83 -5.59
C PHE A 87 22.45 -3.78 -5.49
N LEU A 88 21.24 -3.23 -5.57
CA LEU A 88 20.01 -4.01 -5.64
C LEU A 88 19.28 -3.72 -6.97
N PRO A 89 18.59 -4.71 -7.55
CA PRO A 89 17.71 -4.50 -8.70
C PRO A 89 16.63 -3.47 -8.41
N THR A 90 16.37 -2.58 -9.36
CA THR A 90 15.24 -1.67 -9.25
C THR A 90 13.91 -2.42 -9.28
N GLU A 91 13.85 -3.52 -10.03
CA GLU A 91 12.68 -4.40 -10.09
C GLU A 91 12.31 -4.99 -8.73
N LEU A 92 13.29 -5.26 -7.86
CA LEU A 92 13.05 -5.74 -6.50
C LEU A 92 12.30 -4.69 -5.67
N PHE A 93 12.62 -3.41 -5.82
CA PHE A 93 11.88 -2.36 -5.14
C PHE A 93 10.45 -2.25 -5.66
N SER A 94 10.28 -2.34 -6.98
CA SER A 94 8.97 -2.28 -7.62
C SER A 94 8.08 -3.45 -7.21
N SER A 95 8.61 -4.68 -7.16
CA SER A 95 7.85 -5.86 -6.74
C SER A 95 7.40 -5.76 -5.28
N ILE A 96 8.31 -5.36 -4.38
CA ILE A 96 8.00 -5.16 -2.97
C ILE A 96 6.96 -4.06 -2.77
N LEU A 97 7.10 -2.91 -3.44
CA LEU A 97 6.10 -1.85 -3.37
C LEU A 97 4.73 -2.30 -3.89
N MET A 98 4.71 -3.15 -4.92
CA MET A 98 3.48 -3.72 -5.45
C MET A 98 2.86 -4.72 -4.46
N GLN A 99 3.64 -5.59 -3.84
CA GLN A 99 3.19 -6.52 -2.80
C GLN A 99 2.59 -5.75 -1.60
N GLU A 100 3.29 -4.71 -1.15
CA GLU A 100 2.86 -3.85 -0.04
C GLU A 100 1.55 -3.11 -0.40
N PHE A 101 1.40 -2.66 -1.64
CA PHE A 101 0.16 -2.05 -2.13
C PHE A 101 -0.99 -3.06 -2.22
N SER A 102 -0.76 -4.25 -2.77
CA SER A 102 -1.76 -5.33 -2.88
C SER A 102 -2.24 -5.82 -1.51
N THR A 103 -1.32 -5.91 -0.54
CA THR A 103 -1.65 -6.23 0.86
C THR A 103 -2.58 -5.19 1.46
N MET A 104 -2.42 -3.91 1.09
CA MET A 104 -3.29 -2.83 1.54
C MET A 104 -4.68 -2.81 0.89
N VAL A 105 -4.77 -3.26 -0.36
CA VAL A 105 -5.97 -3.16 -1.19
C VAL A 105 -6.84 -4.44 -1.12
N GLU A 106 -6.39 -5.46 -0.39
CA GLU A 106 -7.07 -6.76 -0.24
C GLU A 106 -7.15 -7.59 -1.53
N SER A 107 -5.99 -7.88 -2.15
CA SER A 107 -5.89 -8.95 -3.16
C SER A 107 -4.74 -9.91 -2.81
N ASN A 108 -5.11 -11.12 -2.34
CA ASN A 108 -4.17 -12.21 -2.06
C ASN A 108 -3.66 -12.81 -3.38
N GLU A 109 -2.56 -12.27 -3.89
CA GLU A 109 -1.68 -13.00 -4.80
C GLU A 109 -0.25 -12.87 -4.28
N GLU A 110 0.27 -13.97 -3.74
CA GLU A 110 1.66 -14.08 -3.30
C GLU A 110 2.55 -14.19 -4.54
N ALA A 111 3.32 -13.14 -4.84
CA ALA A 111 4.28 -13.14 -5.94
C ALA A 111 5.69 -13.45 -5.41
N GLU A 112 6.02 -14.74 -5.26
CA GLU A 112 7.42 -15.16 -5.12
C GLU A 112 8.15 -14.89 -6.44
N SER A 113 8.97 -13.83 -6.49
CA SER A 113 9.76 -13.47 -7.66
C SER A 113 11.24 -13.62 -7.36
N LYS A 114 11.87 -14.70 -7.83
CA LYS A 114 13.33 -14.82 -7.87
C LYS A 114 13.87 -13.84 -8.91
N MET A 115 14.61 -12.83 -8.46
CA MET A 115 15.13 -11.77 -9.34
C MET A 115 16.66 -11.85 -9.44
N SER A 116 17.16 -11.87 -10.67
CA SER A 116 18.59 -11.81 -10.98
C SER A 116 18.85 -10.68 -11.96
N PHE A 117 19.95 -9.97 -11.79
CA PHE A 117 20.37 -8.91 -12.72
C PHE A 117 21.59 -9.38 -13.54
N PRO A 118 21.71 -8.95 -14.81
CA PRO A 118 22.81 -9.38 -15.66
C PRO A 118 24.13 -8.79 -15.17
N LEU A 119 25.11 -9.68 -14.96
CA LEU A 119 26.51 -9.30 -14.79
C LEU A 119 27.16 -9.14 -16.16
N CYS A 120 28.19 -8.30 -16.25
CA CYS A 120 29.03 -8.23 -17.43
C CYS A 120 29.82 -9.54 -17.59
N VAL A 121 30.47 -9.73 -18.73
CA VAL A 121 31.27 -10.93 -19.05
C VAL A 121 32.40 -11.23 -18.05
N HIS A 122 32.77 -10.26 -17.21
CA HIS A 122 33.77 -10.39 -16.15
C HIS A 122 33.17 -10.67 -14.76
N ASN A 123 31.89 -11.04 -14.69
CA ASN A 123 31.15 -11.26 -13.43
C ASN A 123 31.07 -10.00 -12.54
N GLN A 124 31.15 -8.82 -13.15
CA GLN A 124 31.02 -7.52 -12.48
C GLN A 124 29.72 -6.85 -12.88
N ILE A 125 29.32 -5.85 -12.11
CA ILE A 125 28.17 -5.02 -12.43
C ILE A 125 28.44 -4.23 -13.72
N SER A 126 27.52 -4.30 -14.68
CA SER A 126 27.61 -3.47 -15.89
C SER A 126 27.31 -2.01 -15.56
N LEU A 127 28.17 -1.10 -16.03
CA LEU A 127 27.96 0.35 -15.91
C LEU A 127 26.68 0.79 -16.65
N GLU A 128 26.30 0.09 -17.71
CA GLU A 128 25.04 0.33 -18.42
C GLU A 128 23.82 -0.01 -17.54
N SER A 129 23.89 -1.07 -16.74
CA SER A 129 22.82 -1.42 -15.80
C SER A 129 22.61 -0.30 -14.76
N VAL A 130 23.69 0.34 -14.32
CA VAL A 130 23.61 1.51 -13.42
C VAL A 130 23.00 2.71 -14.15
N ARG A 131 23.51 3.04 -15.35
CA ARG A 131 23.06 4.21 -16.13
C ARG A 131 21.60 4.11 -16.58
N ASN A 132 21.17 2.92 -16.94
CA ASN A 132 19.79 2.65 -17.35
C ASN A 132 18.83 2.49 -16.18
N GLY A 133 19.34 2.56 -14.93
CA GLY A 133 18.52 2.46 -13.73
C GLY A 133 17.99 1.07 -13.44
N LEU A 134 18.58 0.01 -14.01
CA LEU A 134 18.22 -1.38 -13.73
C LEU A 134 18.62 -1.81 -12.31
N ILE A 135 19.64 -1.16 -11.76
CA ILE A 135 20.14 -1.38 -10.40
C ILE A 135 20.37 -0.03 -9.69
N LYS A 136 20.28 -0.03 -8.37
CA LYS A 136 20.59 1.15 -7.53
C LYS A 136 21.62 0.80 -6.47
N ALA A 137 22.57 1.70 -6.26
CA ALA A 137 23.46 1.69 -5.12
C ALA A 137 22.66 2.04 -3.85
N VAL A 138 22.80 1.21 -2.82
CA VAL A 138 22.13 1.35 -1.53
C VAL A 138 23.09 1.07 -0.38
N ASN A 139 22.76 1.59 0.80
CA ASN A 139 23.49 1.29 2.03
C ASN A 139 23.41 -0.22 2.36
N LYS A 140 24.56 -0.88 2.53
CA LYS A 140 24.67 -2.33 2.78
C LYS A 140 23.91 -2.79 4.01
N GLN A 141 24.08 -2.10 5.14
CA GLN A 141 23.42 -2.49 6.38
C GLN A 141 21.89 -2.36 6.27
N ALA A 142 21.41 -1.31 5.61
CA ALA A 142 19.98 -1.14 5.35
C ALA A 142 19.46 -2.17 4.35
N ALA A 143 20.24 -2.51 3.32
CA ALA A 143 19.89 -3.52 2.33
C ALA A 143 19.73 -4.91 2.97
N LEU A 144 20.65 -5.32 3.85
CA LEU A 144 20.54 -6.61 4.56
C LEU A 144 19.25 -6.70 5.37
N ARG A 145 18.92 -5.65 6.13
CA ARG A 145 17.65 -5.61 6.88
C ARG A 145 16.43 -5.55 5.97
N PHE A 146 16.53 -4.88 4.83
CA PHE A 146 15.45 -4.82 3.85
C PHE A 146 15.15 -6.21 3.30
N LEU A 147 16.20 -6.93 2.87
CA LEU A 147 16.06 -8.31 2.38
C LEU A 147 15.49 -9.25 3.45
N GLU A 148 15.93 -9.09 4.71
CA GLU A 148 15.39 -9.85 5.86
C GLU A 148 13.90 -9.57 6.11
N ILE A 149 13.45 -8.31 6.04
CA ILE A 149 12.04 -7.94 6.26
C ILE A 149 11.11 -8.58 5.23
N TYR A 150 11.58 -8.75 3.99
CA TYR A 150 10.80 -9.28 2.89
C TYR A 150 11.14 -10.74 2.54
N ASP A 151 11.92 -11.42 3.39
CA ASP A 151 12.36 -12.81 3.21
C ASP A 151 12.96 -13.10 1.82
N VAL A 152 13.77 -12.16 1.32
CA VAL A 152 14.38 -12.26 -0.01
C VAL A 152 15.71 -12.99 0.10
N GLU A 153 15.76 -14.21 -0.46
CA GLU A 153 17.01 -14.95 -0.61
C GLU A 153 17.99 -14.18 -1.51
N TYR A 154 19.26 -14.11 -1.09
CA TYR A 154 20.32 -13.50 -1.88
C TYR A 154 21.58 -14.35 -1.87
N ALA A 155 22.34 -14.30 -2.97
CA ALA A 155 23.65 -14.92 -3.06
C ALA A 155 24.72 -13.84 -3.02
N GLU A 156 25.71 -13.98 -2.13
CA GLU A 156 26.91 -13.16 -2.20
C GLU A 156 27.74 -13.60 -3.41
N LEU A 157 27.88 -12.70 -4.38
CA LEU A 157 28.89 -12.86 -5.42
C LEU A 157 30.24 -12.76 -4.73
N LYS A 158 30.88 -13.91 -4.45
CA LYS A 158 32.27 -13.93 -4.01
C LYS A 158 33.08 -13.11 -5.01
N THR A 159 33.75 -12.07 -4.52
CA THR A 159 34.73 -11.28 -5.26
C THR A 159 35.91 -12.19 -5.62
N GLY A 160 35.75 -12.98 -6.68
CA GLY A 160 36.82 -13.78 -7.25
C GLY A 160 37.76 -12.86 -8.03
N PHE A 161 38.90 -12.51 -7.42
CA PHE A 161 40.27 -12.67 -7.94
C PHE A 161 41.22 -11.89 -7.03
N VAL A 162 41.75 -12.56 -6.00
CA VAL A 162 43.06 -12.21 -5.46
C VAL A 162 44.06 -13.07 -6.23
N SER A 163 44.72 -12.50 -7.24
CA SER A 163 45.96 -13.08 -7.75
C SER A 163 47.02 -12.87 -6.68
N ALA A 164 47.60 -13.96 -6.20
CA ALA A 164 48.89 -13.97 -5.53
C ALA A 164 49.99 -13.45 -6.47
#